data_AF-A0AAE2WE91-F1
#
_entry.id   AF-A0AAE2WE91-F1
#
_cell.length_a   1.000
_cell.length_b   1.000
_cell.length_c   1.000
_cell.angle_alpha   90.00
_cell.angle_beta   90.00
_cell.angle_gamma   90.00
#
_symmetry.space_group_name_H-M   'P 1'
#
loop_
_entity.id
_entity.type
_entity.pdbx_description
1 polymer ?
#
loop_
_entity_poly.entity_id
_entity_poly.type
_entity_poly.pdbx_seq_one_letter_code
_entity_poly.pdbx_strand_id
1 'polypeptide(L)'
;MSEEHLIPIYPELGADSLRKLRVIASQHYPGWAEEEKKSGEPLNMTLSYCIEVAYNLLEKSCTSPPLYDALPPPVTVKARTLYSIYQRITTLKGNGSTTAQTVAYLNRAQLPTPDDLFTGKPLTAATRKPSHWDNRDVAAIITRNGQPTELLREYLRVLNKRGQRKRVPGVKSVR
;
A
#
# COMPACT_ATOMS: atom_id res chain seq x y z
N MET A 1 34.00 8.52 -32.39
CA MET A 1 32.73 8.26 -31.68
C MET A 1 32.58 9.41 -30.70
N SER A 2 31.79 10.43 -31.04
CA SER A 2 31.60 11.64 -30.24
C SER A 2 30.68 11.35 -29.04
N GLU A 3 31.09 11.79 -27.85
CA GLU A 3 30.38 11.68 -26.57
C GLU A 3 29.14 12.60 -26.48
N GLU A 4 28.34 12.75 -27.56
CA GLU A 4 27.40 13.87 -27.64
C GLU A 4 26.00 13.62 -27.05
N HIS A 5 25.67 12.45 -26.50
CA HIS A 5 24.28 12.19 -26.07
C HIS A 5 24.15 11.46 -24.73
N LEU A 6 25.13 11.59 -23.83
CA LEU A 6 24.91 11.20 -22.43
C LEU A 6 24.30 12.40 -21.71
N ILE A 7 22.97 12.35 -21.53
CA ILE A 7 22.25 13.27 -20.65
C ILE A 7 22.98 13.26 -19.30
N PRO A 8 23.47 14.42 -18.81
CA PRO A 8 24.12 14.47 -17.52
C PRO A 8 23.09 14.04 -16.47
N ILE A 9 23.35 12.91 -15.82
CA ILE A 9 22.57 12.52 -14.63
C ILE A 9 22.90 13.60 -13.60
N TYR A 10 21.95 14.52 -13.40
CA TYR A 10 22.09 15.61 -12.45
C TYR A 10 22.51 15.04 -11.09
N PRO A 11 23.62 15.52 -10.49
CA PRO A 11 24.13 15.01 -9.22
C PRO A 11 23.18 15.24 -8.02
N GLU A 12 22.08 15.99 -8.23
CA GLU A 12 21.03 16.23 -7.23
C GLU A 12 19.86 15.23 -7.28
N LEU A 13 19.80 14.35 -8.28
CA LEU A 13 18.79 13.29 -8.36
C LEU A 13 19.02 12.24 -7.24
N GLY A 14 18.40 12.44 -6.08
CA GLY A 14 18.40 11.44 -5.00
C GLY A 14 18.50 12.01 -3.59
N ALA A 15 19.25 13.10 -3.39
CA ALA A 15 19.48 13.68 -2.05
C ALA A 15 18.17 14.26 -1.45
N ASP A 16 17.35 14.90 -2.28
CA ASP A 16 16.01 15.35 -1.89
C ASP A 16 14.98 14.21 -1.93
N SER A 17 15.29 13.07 -2.55
CA SER A 17 14.37 11.94 -2.70
C SER A 17 14.08 11.27 -1.36
N LEU A 18 15.08 11.07 -0.49
CA LEU A 18 14.82 10.54 0.85
C LEU A 18 13.96 11.50 1.67
N ARG A 19 14.25 12.80 1.64
CA ARG A 19 13.45 13.82 2.35
C ARG A 19 12.02 13.86 1.82
N LYS A 20 11.83 13.89 0.50
CA LYS A 20 10.52 13.79 -0.18
C LYS A 20 9.78 12.52 0.20
N LEU A 21 10.46 11.37 0.20
CA LEU A 21 9.88 10.09 0.62
C LEU A 21 9.47 10.11 2.09
N ARG A 22 10.25 10.73 2.97
CA ARG A 22 9.88 10.91 4.39
C ARG A 22 8.64 11.79 4.56
N VAL A 23 8.52 12.86 3.76
CA VAL A 23 7.33 13.74 3.75
C VAL A 23 6.10 13.00 3.24
N ILE A 24 6.23 12.22 2.17
CA ILE A 24 5.12 11.39 1.68
C ILE A 24 4.77 10.33 2.72
N ALA A 25 5.77 9.64 3.28
CA ALA A 25 5.58 8.63 4.32
C ALA A 25 4.88 9.22 5.56
N SER A 26 5.24 10.42 6.02
CA SER A 26 4.59 11.06 7.17
C SER A 26 3.14 11.45 6.89
N GLN A 27 2.81 11.84 5.65
CA GLN A 27 1.41 12.08 5.26
C GLN A 27 0.59 10.79 5.19
N HIS A 28 1.20 9.69 4.76
CA HIS A 28 0.53 8.40 4.59
C HIS A 28 0.47 7.59 5.90
N TYR A 29 1.47 7.76 6.76
CA TYR A 29 1.71 7.04 8.01
C TYR A 29 2.11 8.04 9.12
N PRO A 30 1.18 8.89 9.60
CA PRO A 30 1.51 9.97 10.55
C PRO A 30 2.12 9.47 11.86
N GLY A 31 1.74 8.29 12.34
CA GLY A 31 2.36 7.68 13.53
C GLY A 31 3.82 7.24 13.34
N TRP A 32 4.32 7.17 12.10
CA TRP A 32 5.74 6.96 11.82
C TRP A 32 6.55 8.25 11.93
N ALA A 33 5.91 9.41 11.71
CA ALA A 33 6.59 10.70 11.86
C ALA A 33 6.83 11.08 13.34
N GLU A 34 6.01 10.55 14.25
CA GLU A 34 6.06 10.84 15.68
C GLU A 34 6.95 9.90 16.48
N GLU A 35 7.37 8.77 15.91
CA GLU A 35 8.24 7.80 16.57
C GLU A 35 9.52 7.66 15.74
N GLU A 36 10.69 7.67 16.38
CA GLU A 36 11.98 7.30 15.76
C GLU A 36 12.00 5.80 15.39
N LYS A 37 11.05 5.37 14.56
CA LYS A 37 10.92 4.00 14.11
C LYS A 37 11.94 3.76 13.01
N LYS A 38 13.05 3.11 13.39
CA LYS A 38 14.07 2.49 12.51
C LYS A 38 13.54 1.39 11.57
N SER A 39 12.22 1.17 11.54
CA SER A 39 11.60 0.16 10.69
C SER A 39 11.63 0.63 9.24
N GLY A 40 12.30 -0.12 8.35
CA GLY A 40 12.31 0.14 6.90
C GLY A 40 10.97 -0.15 6.21
N GLU A 41 9.99 -0.66 6.94
CA GLU A 41 8.72 -1.13 6.39
C GLU A 41 7.81 0.01 5.87
N PRO A 42 7.60 1.15 6.58
CA PRO A 42 6.84 2.27 6.04
C PRO A 42 7.49 2.90 4.80
N LEU A 43 8.83 2.90 4.75
CA LEU A 43 9.57 3.38 3.59
C LEU A 43 9.38 2.46 2.38
N ASN A 44 9.51 1.14 2.57
CA ASN A 44 9.27 0.14 1.52
C ASN A 44 7.84 0.21 0.99
N MET A 45 6.87 0.41 1.88
CA MET A 45 5.47 0.62 1.53
C MET A 45 5.25 1.91 0.72
N THR A 46 5.92 2.99 1.11
CA THR A 46 5.83 4.29 0.42
C THR A 46 6.46 4.21 -0.97
N LEU A 47 7.65 3.60 -1.08
CA LEU A 47 8.33 3.37 -2.35
C LEU A 47 7.44 2.55 -3.30
N SER A 48 6.87 1.47 -2.79
CA SER A 48 5.95 0.63 -3.56
C SER A 48 4.72 1.39 -4.06
N TYR A 49 4.10 2.19 -3.20
CA TYR A 49 2.99 3.05 -3.60
C TYR A 49 3.40 4.02 -4.72
N CYS A 50 4.55 4.67 -4.60
CA CYS A 50 5.05 5.58 -5.62
C CYS A 50 5.32 4.86 -6.95
N ILE A 51 5.88 3.65 -6.90
CA ILE A 51 6.10 2.79 -8.08
C ILE A 51 4.76 2.46 -8.75
N GLU A 52 3.75 2.05 -7.99
CA GLU A 52 2.42 1.71 -8.52
C GLU A 52 1.77 2.92 -9.21
N VAL A 53 1.85 4.12 -8.59
CA VAL A 53 1.34 5.36 -9.17
C VAL A 53 2.06 5.69 -10.47
N ALA A 54 3.40 5.65 -10.46
CA ALA A 54 4.21 5.95 -11.63
C ALA A 54 3.94 4.95 -12.76
N TYR A 55 3.86 3.66 -12.44
CA TYR A 55 3.53 2.60 -13.39
C TYR A 55 2.18 2.83 -14.04
N ASN A 56 1.12 3.05 -13.25
CA ASN A 56 -0.22 3.36 -13.76
C ASN A 56 -0.25 4.62 -14.66
N LEU A 57 0.57 5.63 -14.37
CA LEU A 57 0.65 6.84 -15.21
C LEU A 57 1.31 6.53 -16.55
N LEU A 58 2.42 5.79 -16.54
CA LEU A 58 3.16 5.41 -17.75
C LEU A 58 2.34 4.43 -18.60
N GLU A 59 1.71 3.43 -17.98
CA GLU A 59 0.87 2.45 -18.65
C GLU A 59 -0.30 3.12 -19.39
N LYS A 60 -0.96 4.10 -18.79
CA LYS A 60 -2.02 4.89 -19.46
C LYS A 60 -1.53 5.71 -20.65
N SER A 61 -0.24 6.07 -20.67
CA SER A 61 0.37 6.76 -21.81
C SER A 61 0.86 5.82 -22.91
N CYS A 62 0.92 4.50 -22.64
CA CYS A 62 1.32 3.52 -23.64
C CYS A 62 0.16 3.25 -24.62
N THR A 63 0.48 3.21 -25.91
CA THR A 63 -0.46 2.84 -26.98
C THR A 63 -0.65 1.32 -27.10
N SER A 64 0.25 0.55 -26.50
CA SER A 64 0.19 -0.92 -26.50
C SER A 64 -0.74 -1.41 -25.39
N PRO A 65 -1.43 -2.56 -25.59
CA PRO A 65 -2.17 -3.20 -24.52
C PRO A 65 -1.27 -3.44 -23.31
N PRO A 66 -1.77 -3.25 -22.09
CA PRO A 66 -0.97 -3.40 -20.89
C PRO A 66 -0.47 -4.85 -20.75
N LEU A 67 0.83 -4.99 -20.46
CA LEU A 67 1.47 -6.29 -20.23
C LEU A 67 0.97 -6.97 -18.95
N TYR A 68 0.55 -6.18 -17.97
CA TYR A 68 -0.03 -6.61 -16.71
C TYR A 68 -1.18 -5.68 -16.40
N ASP A 69 -2.32 -6.21 -15.95
CA ASP A 69 -3.43 -5.35 -15.55
C ASP A 69 -3.05 -4.64 -14.24
N ALA A 70 -2.79 -3.33 -14.28
CA ALA A 70 -2.29 -2.57 -13.13
C ALA A 70 -3.33 -2.49 -12.00
N LEU A 71 -2.84 -2.48 -10.74
CA LEU A 71 -3.73 -2.26 -9.60
C LEU A 71 -4.14 -0.79 -9.54
N PRO A 72 -5.41 -0.48 -9.20
CA PRO A 72 -5.81 0.91 -8.99
C PRO A 72 -5.00 1.52 -7.83
N PRO A 73 -4.40 2.71 -8.00
CA PRO A 73 -3.58 3.31 -6.96
C PRO A 73 -4.36 3.52 -5.65
N PRO A 74 -3.84 3.14 -4.49
CA PRO A 74 -4.57 3.26 -3.22
C PRO A 74 -4.57 4.71 -2.71
N VAL A 75 -5.68 5.42 -2.92
CA VAL A 75 -5.83 6.84 -2.61
C VAL A 75 -6.20 7.06 -1.14
N THR A 76 -7.14 6.27 -0.62
CA THR A 76 -7.68 6.47 0.74
C THR A 76 -6.88 5.71 1.79
N VAL A 77 -6.96 6.12 3.06
CA VAL A 77 -6.19 5.48 4.15
C VAL A 77 -6.50 3.98 4.22
N LYS A 78 -7.78 3.59 4.09
CA LYS A 78 -8.17 2.17 4.09
C LYS A 78 -7.68 1.42 2.85
N ALA A 79 -7.72 2.04 1.67
CA ALA A 79 -7.15 1.44 0.46
C ALA A 79 -5.63 1.24 0.59
N ARG A 80 -4.92 2.20 1.19
CA ARG A 80 -3.48 2.11 1.48
C ARG A 80 -3.17 0.99 2.47
N THR A 81 -4.00 0.81 3.49
CA THR A 81 -3.89 -0.33 4.42
C THR A 81 -4.09 -1.66 3.70
N LEU A 82 -5.12 -1.80 2.86
CA LEU A 82 -5.36 -3.02 2.09
C LEU A 82 -4.20 -3.33 1.15
N TYR A 83 -3.71 -2.32 0.43
CA TYR A 83 -2.55 -2.46 -0.44
C TYR A 83 -1.32 -2.89 0.36
N SER A 84 -1.07 -2.31 1.54
CA SER A 84 0.01 -2.75 2.43
C SER A 84 -0.07 -4.22 2.84
N ILE A 85 -1.27 -4.69 3.15
CA ILE A 85 -1.49 -6.10 3.47
C ILE A 85 -1.18 -6.98 2.25
N TYR A 86 -1.66 -6.61 1.07
CA TYR A 86 -1.34 -7.31 -0.18
C TYR A 86 0.17 -7.42 -0.42
N GLN A 87 0.94 -6.34 -0.21
CA GLN A 87 2.38 -6.36 -0.40
C GLN A 87 3.11 -7.28 0.58
N ARG A 88 2.68 -7.29 1.86
CA ARG A 88 3.20 -8.21 2.87
C ARG A 88 2.92 -9.66 2.49
N ILE A 89 1.69 -9.96 2.07
CA ILE A 89 1.30 -11.30 1.60
C ILE A 89 2.17 -11.72 0.42
N THR A 90 2.35 -10.84 -0.57
CA THR A 90 3.18 -11.10 -1.76
C THR A 90 4.63 -11.35 -1.38
N THR A 91 5.19 -10.57 -0.45
CA THR A 91 6.56 -10.76 0.05
C THR A 91 6.73 -12.10 0.76
N LEU A 92 5.80 -12.46 1.64
CA LEU A 92 5.81 -13.76 2.33
C LEU A 92 5.74 -14.92 1.33
N LYS A 93 4.90 -14.80 0.30
CA LYS A 93 4.79 -15.79 -0.78
C LYS A 93 6.07 -15.89 -1.61
N GLY A 94 6.68 -14.76 -1.96
CA GLY A 94 7.97 -14.72 -2.64
C GLY A 94 9.09 -15.40 -1.85
N ASN A 95 9.02 -15.34 -0.53
CA ASN A 95 9.94 -16.03 0.39
C ASN A 95 9.57 -17.52 0.64
N GLY A 96 8.60 -18.08 -0.10
CA GLY A 96 8.19 -19.48 0.02
C GLY A 96 7.22 -19.79 1.16
N SER A 97 6.62 -18.77 1.81
CA SER A 97 5.67 -19.02 2.91
C SER A 97 4.36 -19.66 2.41
N THR A 98 3.90 -20.68 3.12
CA THR A 98 2.59 -21.30 2.89
C THR A 98 1.47 -20.33 3.29
N THR A 99 0.25 -20.56 2.78
CA THR A 99 -0.92 -19.73 3.15
C THR A 99 -1.19 -19.75 4.65
N ALA A 100 -1.02 -20.91 5.31
CA ALA A 100 -1.19 -21.03 6.76
C ALA A 100 -0.17 -20.18 7.54
N GLN A 101 1.09 -20.15 7.10
CA GLN A 101 2.12 -19.29 7.68
C GLN A 101 1.81 -17.80 7.44
N THR A 102 1.31 -17.45 6.26
CA THR A 102 0.84 -16.09 5.98
C THR A 102 -0.29 -15.68 6.93
N VAL A 103 -1.32 -16.52 7.09
CA VAL A 103 -2.43 -16.27 8.01
C VAL A 103 -1.94 -16.12 9.46
N ALA A 104 -1.07 -17.01 9.92
CA ALA A 104 -0.49 -16.93 11.26
C ALA A 104 0.27 -15.61 11.49
N TYR A 105 1.03 -15.15 10.48
CA TYR A 105 1.71 -13.86 10.53
C TYR A 105 0.72 -12.69 10.62
N LEU A 106 -0.30 -12.66 9.76
CA LEU A 106 -1.29 -11.56 9.71
C LEU A 106 -2.05 -11.43 11.03
N ASN A 107 -2.44 -12.56 11.63
CA ASN A 107 -3.10 -12.60 12.93
C ASN A 107 -2.17 -12.16 14.07
N ARG A 108 -0.92 -12.65 14.08
CA ARG A 108 0.08 -12.23 15.09
C ARG A 108 0.38 -10.73 15.00
N ALA A 109 0.43 -10.20 13.79
CA ALA A 109 0.63 -8.78 13.52
C ALA A 109 -0.63 -7.93 13.76
N GLN A 110 -1.77 -8.54 14.10
CA GLN A 110 -3.07 -7.89 14.34
C GLN A 110 -3.47 -6.97 13.17
N LEU A 111 -3.28 -7.44 11.93
CA LEU A 111 -3.66 -6.69 10.74
C LEU A 111 -5.17 -6.84 10.49
N PRO A 112 -5.89 -5.78 10.12
CA PRO A 112 -7.33 -5.86 9.83
C PRO A 112 -7.58 -6.71 8.58
N THR A 113 -8.67 -7.47 8.57
CA THR A 113 -9.12 -8.20 7.36
C THR A 113 -9.70 -7.23 6.33
N PRO A 114 -9.91 -7.66 5.07
CA PRO A 114 -10.64 -6.84 4.10
C PRO A 114 -11.99 -6.36 4.64
N ASP A 115 -12.77 -7.25 5.24
CA ASP A 115 -14.09 -6.94 5.81
C ASP A 115 -14.01 -5.84 6.88
N ASP A 116 -13.01 -5.88 7.76
CA ASP A 116 -12.78 -4.83 8.76
C ASP A 116 -12.60 -3.45 8.10
N LEU A 117 -11.92 -3.40 6.96
CA LEU A 117 -11.74 -2.18 6.18
C LEU A 117 -13.06 -1.72 5.51
N PHE A 118 -13.92 -2.64 5.11
CA PHE A 118 -15.24 -2.31 4.55
C PHE A 118 -16.27 -1.86 5.59
N THR A 119 -16.03 -2.07 6.88
CA THR A 119 -16.91 -1.52 7.93
C THR A 119 -17.03 0.02 7.83
N GLY A 120 -18.16 0.57 8.25
CA GLY A 120 -18.34 2.02 8.39
C GLY A 120 -17.52 2.66 9.51
N LYS A 121 -16.78 1.85 10.29
CA LYS A 121 -16.00 2.28 11.45
C LYS A 121 -14.68 2.96 11.02
N PRO A 122 -14.14 3.88 11.83
CA PRO A 122 -12.81 4.45 11.58
C PRO A 122 -11.74 3.36 11.62
N LEU A 123 -10.64 3.56 10.89
CA LEU A 123 -9.55 2.56 10.81
C LEU A 123 -8.98 2.22 12.19
N THR A 124 -8.88 3.20 13.10
CA THR A 124 -8.42 2.98 14.48
C THR A 124 -9.27 1.99 15.25
N ALA A 125 -10.58 1.91 14.96
CA ALA A 125 -11.46 0.92 15.56
C ALA A 125 -11.28 -0.46 14.92
N ALA A 126 -11.08 -0.51 13.60
CA ALA A 126 -10.80 -1.74 12.86
C ALA A 126 -9.46 -2.39 13.28
N THR A 127 -8.45 -1.58 13.63
CA THR A 127 -7.13 -2.09 14.05
C THR A 127 -7.04 -2.43 15.54
N ARG A 128 -7.99 -1.99 16.38
CA ARG A 128 -7.92 -2.21 17.85
C ARG A 128 -8.29 -3.65 18.23
N LYS A 129 -9.21 -4.26 17.49
CA LYS A 129 -9.64 -5.65 17.68
C LYS A 129 -10.05 -6.18 16.31
N PRO A 130 -9.07 -6.43 15.42
CA PRO A 130 -9.34 -6.90 14.07
C PRO A 130 -9.99 -8.29 14.11
N SER A 131 -10.74 -8.58 13.06
CA SER A 131 -11.24 -9.92 12.80
C SER A 131 -10.07 -10.88 12.54
N HIS A 132 -10.28 -12.16 12.81
CA HIS A 132 -9.25 -13.18 12.59
C HIS A 132 -9.17 -13.51 11.09
N TRP A 133 -7.95 -13.53 10.55
CA TRP A 133 -7.69 -13.94 9.17
C TRP A 133 -7.88 -15.45 8.98
N ASP A 134 -8.47 -15.83 7.86
CA ASP A 134 -8.48 -17.21 7.39
C ASP A 134 -7.82 -17.39 6.01
N ASN A 135 -7.76 -18.63 5.53
CA ASN A 135 -7.17 -18.94 4.23
C ASN A 135 -7.95 -18.34 3.06
N ARG A 136 -9.27 -18.11 3.21
CA ARG A 136 -10.14 -17.53 2.18
C ARG A 136 -9.84 -16.05 2.02
N ASP A 137 -9.59 -15.34 3.11
CA ASP A 137 -9.20 -13.94 3.08
C ASP A 137 -7.91 -13.72 2.27
N VAL A 138 -6.92 -14.61 2.45
CA VAL A 138 -5.68 -14.55 1.65
C VAL A 138 -5.94 -14.91 0.20
N ALA A 139 -6.74 -15.94 -0.07
CA ALA A 139 -7.11 -16.34 -1.43
C ALA A 139 -7.96 -15.29 -2.17
N ALA A 140 -8.68 -14.46 -1.43
CA ALA A 140 -9.44 -13.32 -1.96
C ALA A 140 -8.54 -12.18 -2.43
N ILE A 141 -7.28 -12.11 -1.97
CA ILE A 141 -6.34 -11.03 -2.27
C ILE A 141 -5.32 -11.44 -3.32
N ILE A 142 -4.80 -12.67 -3.21
CA ILE A 142 -3.73 -13.17 -4.07
C ILE A 142 -4.08 -14.57 -4.58
N THR A 143 -3.78 -14.81 -5.85
CA THR A 143 -3.88 -16.12 -6.48
C THR A 143 -2.80 -17.07 -5.97
N ARG A 144 -2.92 -18.37 -6.28
CA ARG A 144 -1.90 -19.38 -5.91
C ARG A 144 -0.52 -19.07 -6.49
N ASN A 145 -0.45 -18.47 -7.68
CA ASN A 145 0.78 -18.06 -8.36
C ASN A 145 1.28 -16.65 -7.95
N GLY A 146 0.73 -16.06 -6.87
CA GLY A 146 1.24 -14.80 -6.34
C GLY A 146 0.79 -13.55 -7.11
N GLN A 147 -0.24 -13.66 -7.95
CA GLN A 147 -0.80 -12.53 -8.70
C GLN A 147 -1.97 -11.90 -7.92
N PRO A 148 -2.22 -10.59 -8.07
CA PRO A 148 -3.39 -9.97 -7.49
C PRO A 148 -4.68 -10.54 -8.11
N THR A 149 -5.72 -10.68 -7.30
CA THR A 149 -7.05 -11.15 -7.76
C THR A 149 -7.90 -9.98 -8.28
N GLU A 150 -8.93 -10.30 -9.06
CA GLU A 150 -9.98 -9.33 -9.43
C GLU A 150 -10.70 -8.75 -8.22
N LEU A 151 -10.89 -9.55 -7.18
CA LEU A 151 -11.55 -9.11 -5.95
C LEU A 151 -10.70 -8.06 -5.20
N LEU A 152 -9.38 -8.19 -5.19
CA LEU A 152 -8.49 -7.14 -4.67
C LEU A 152 -8.66 -5.83 -5.45
N ARG A 153 -8.75 -5.90 -6.78
CA ARG A 153 -8.95 -4.72 -7.63
C ARG A 153 -10.26 -4.02 -7.29
N GLU A 154 -11.34 -4.80 -7.20
CA GLU A 154 -12.66 -4.29 -6.81
C GLU A 154 -12.59 -3.63 -5.44
N TYR A 155 -11.98 -4.29 -4.46
CA TYR A 155 -11.84 -3.74 -3.13
C TYR A 155 -11.11 -2.40 -3.11
N LEU A 156 -9.99 -2.29 -3.81
CA LEU A 156 -9.25 -1.04 -3.93
C LEU A 156 -10.08 0.05 -4.62
N ARG A 157 -10.79 -0.27 -5.72
CA ARG A 157 -11.68 0.70 -6.41
C ARG A 157 -12.79 1.21 -5.48
N VAL A 158 -13.45 0.32 -4.74
CA VAL A 158 -14.55 0.67 -3.83
C VAL A 158 -14.03 1.51 -2.66
N LEU A 159 -12.92 1.10 -2.03
CA LEU A 159 -12.32 1.86 -0.93
C LEU A 159 -11.81 3.23 -1.38
N ASN A 160 -11.34 3.36 -2.62
CA ASN A 160 -10.90 4.64 -3.19
C ASN A 160 -12.05 5.61 -3.43
N LYS A 161 -13.22 5.11 -3.84
CA LYS A 161 -14.41 5.94 -4.10
C LYS A 161 -15.16 6.31 -2.82
N ARG A 162 -14.87 5.64 -1.70
CA ARG A 162 -15.59 5.86 -0.44
C ARG A 162 -15.29 7.24 0.14
N GLY A 163 -16.35 8.00 0.44
CA GLY A 163 -16.26 9.32 1.03
C GLY A 163 -15.38 9.32 2.28
N GLN A 164 -14.27 10.07 2.21
CA GLN A 164 -13.39 10.26 3.36
C GLN A 164 -14.03 11.30 4.27
N ARG A 165 -14.21 10.98 5.56
CA ARG A 165 -14.47 12.03 6.55
C ARG A 165 -13.25 12.92 6.61
N LYS A 166 -13.31 14.09 5.97
CA LYS A 166 -12.27 15.12 6.09
C LYS A 166 -12.15 15.46 7.57
N ARG A 167 -11.01 15.14 8.20
CA ARG A 167 -10.65 15.83 9.44
C ARG A 167 -10.35 17.26 9.04
N VAL A 168 -11.16 18.21 9.52
CA VAL A 168 -10.84 19.63 9.43
C VAL A 168 -9.55 19.83 10.23
N PRO A 169 -8.47 20.37 9.62
CA PRO A 169 -7.25 20.68 10.35
C PRO A 169 -7.59 21.63 11.50
N GLY A 170 -7.23 21.27 12.74
CA GLY A 170 -7.42 22.12 13.93
C GLY A 170 -8.54 21.73 14.89
N VAL A 171 -9.43 20.80 14.55
CA VAL A 171 -10.47 20.34 15.49
C VAL A 171 -9.94 19.18 16.33
N LYS A 172 -9.46 19.48 17.55
CA LYS A 172 -9.22 18.46 18.58
C LYS A 172 -10.54 17.75 18.87
N SER A 173 -10.55 16.42 18.88
CA SER A 173 -11.73 15.69 19.35
C SER A 173 -11.92 16.02 20.82
N VAL A 174 -13.00 16.73 21.14
CA VAL A 174 -13.46 16.91 22.51
C VAL A 174 -13.77 15.51 23.05
N ARG A 175 -13.13 15.17 24.17
CA ARG A 175 -13.42 13.97 24.95
C ARG A 175 -14.26 14.37 26.14
#